data_AF-A0A3S0H787-F1
#
_entry.id   AF-A0A3S0H787-F1
#
_cell.length_a   1.000
_cell.length_b   1.000
_cell.length_c   1.000
_cell.angle_alpha   90.00
_cell.angle_beta   90.00
_cell.angle_gamma   90.00
#
_symmetry.space_group_name_H-M   'P 1'
#
loop_
_entity.id
_entity.type
_entity.pdbx_description
1 polymer ?
#
loop_
_entity_poly.entity_id
_entity_poly.type
_entity_poly.pdbx_seq_one_letter_code
_entity_poly.pdbx_strand_id
1 'polypeptide(L)'
;MGRQIRVSDTAMVATKRAVPGKRTKNYVVYDRDDVYNANGTIKTGLNYVNLKKFWDTNRSAANIQAGTNDVVVMRLAEMYLISAEAEHKLGNNTAADMINVLRVRAAKKTPVDYSQAMRITASDVTLDFILDERAREFVGEYIRWFDVKRMKNNNDFASYIKARNPDISQVQDYHRLRPIRQEELNALLNAAEFGQNPGY
;
A
#
# COMPACT_ATOMS: atom_id res chain seq x y z
N MET A 1 26.70 -15.07 -29.37
CA MET A 1 27.53 -13.85 -29.27
C MET A 1 26.80 -12.85 -28.38
N GLY A 2 27.40 -12.43 -27.26
CA GLY A 2 26.85 -11.40 -26.38
C GLY A 2 27.46 -10.04 -26.71
N ARG A 3 26.64 -9.02 -26.92
CA ARG A 3 27.11 -7.63 -27.06
C ARG A 3 27.63 -7.15 -25.70
N GLN A 4 28.83 -6.58 -25.66
CA GLN A 4 29.35 -5.91 -24.47
C GLN A 4 28.47 -4.69 -24.14
N ILE A 5 27.95 -4.64 -22.91
CA ILE A 5 27.15 -3.52 -22.39
C ILE A 5 28.07 -2.30 -22.27
N ARG A 6 27.69 -1.18 -22.88
CA ARG A 6 28.43 0.08 -22.77
C ARG A 6 27.90 0.92 -21.60
N VAL A 7 28.71 1.86 -21.12
CA VAL A 7 28.23 2.88 -20.18
C VAL A 7 27.06 3.62 -20.84
N SER A 8 25.93 3.74 -20.14
CA SER A 8 24.61 4.24 -20.60
C SER A 8 23.67 3.21 -21.27
N ASP A 9 24.12 1.98 -21.58
CA ASP A 9 23.20 0.93 -21.99
C ASP A 9 22.34 0.48 -20.79
N THR A 10 21.05 0.24 -21.01
CA THR A 10 20.19 -0.36 -19.99
C THR A 10 20.57 -1.82 -19.83
N ALA A 11 20.98 -2.24 -18.63
CA ALA A 11 21.30 -3.64 -18.34
C ALA A 11 20.05 -4.45 -17.93
N MET A 12 19.14 -3.83 -17.18
CA MET A 12 17.97 -4.49 -16.60
C MET A 12 16.80 -3.52 -16.41
N VAL A 13 15.58 -4.01 -16.62
CA VAL A 13 14.33 -3.29 -16.36
C VAL A 13 13.41 -4.16 -15.50
N ALA A 14 12.98 -3.65 -14.36
CA ALA A 14 11.89 -4.22 -13.57
C ALA A 14 10.61 -3.43 -13.80
N THR A 15 9.50 -4.09 -14.16
CA THR A 15 8.24 -3.42 -14.54
C THR A 15 7.01 -4.14 -13.99
N LYS A 16 5.98 -3.36 -13.66
CA LYS A 16 4.67 -3.86 -13.23
C LYS A 16 3.77 -4.35 -14.38
N ARG A 17 4.22 -4.18 -15.63
CA ARG A 17 3.48 -4.54 -16.85
C ARG A 17 4.18 -5.71 -17.54
N ALA A 18 3.42 -6.70 -17.98
CA ALA A 18 3.93 -7.75 -18.85
C ALA A 18 4.56 -7.15 -20.11
N VAL A 19 5.72 -7.67 -20.52
CA VAL A 19 6.44 -7.18 -21.70
C VAL A 19 6.44 -8.26 -22.79
N PRO A 20 5.68 -8.05 -23.89
CA PRO A 20 5.69 -8.98 -25.01
C PRO A 20 7.10 -9.12 -25.60
N GLY A 21 7.49 -10.36 -25.91
CA GLY A 21 8.78 -10.65 -26.53
C GLY A 21 9.98 -10.27 -25.66
N LYS A 22 9.87 -10.26 -24.33
CA LYS A 22 10.96 -9.83 -23.44
C LYS A 22 12.31 -10.53 -23.67
N ARG A 23 12.29 -11.78 -24.12
CA ARG A 23 13.51 -12.57 -24.45
C ARG A 23 14.27 -12.04 -25.67
N THR A 24 13.66 -11.19 -26.49
CA THR A 24 14.30 -10.58 -27.67
C THR A 24 14.87 -9.20 -27.36
N LYS A 25 14.76 -8.71 -26.12
CA LYS A 25 15.33 -7.43 -25.70
C LYS A 25 16.83 -7.59 -25.44
N ASN A 26 17.58 -6.52 -25.67
CA ASN A 26 19.03 -6.46 -25.43
C ASN A 26 19.38 -6.28 -23.94
N TYR A 27 18.39 -6.39 -23.03
CA TYR A 27 18.51 -6.18 -21.59
C TYR A 27 17.59 -7.17 -20.86
N VAL A 28 17.91 -7.45 -19.60
CA VAL A 28 17.10 -8.34 -18.76
C VAL A 28 15.80 -7.63 -18.39
N VAL A 29 14.67 -8.31 -18.52
CA VAL A 29 13.37 -7.80 -18.11
C VAL A 29 12.80 -8.70 -17.04
N TYR A 30 12.53 -8.11 -15.88
CA TYR A 30 11.66 -8.70 -14.86
C TYR A 30 10.31 -8.01 -14.93
N ASP A 31 9.29 -8.73 -15.38
CA ASP A 31 7.94 -8.21 -15.48
C ASP A 31 6.98 -8.87 -14.50
N ARG A 32 5.71 -8.47 -14.56
CA ARG A 32 4.65 -9.01 -13.71
C ARG A 32 4.58 -10.54 -13.77
N ASP A 33 4.78 -11.14 -14.93
CA ASP A 33 4.57 -12.57 -15.16
C ASP A 33 5.77 -13.42 -14.68
N ASP A 34 6.91 -12.77 -14.42
CA ASP A 34 8.02 -13.39 -13.70
C ASP A 34 7.72 -13.50 -12.20
N VAL A 35 7.01 -12.52 -11.64
CA VAL A 35 6.75 -12.39 -10.20
C VAL A 35 5.47 -13.09 -9.77
N TYR A 36 4.43 -13.08 -10.61
CA TYR A 36 3.10 -13.60 -10.28
C TYR A 36 2.63 -14.65 -11.28
N ASN A 37 1.90 -15.63 -10.77
CA ASN A 37 1.12 -16.56 -11.58
C ASN A 37 -0.12 -15.87 -12.17
N ALA A 38 -0.75 -16.49 -13.17
CA ALA A 38 -1.97 -15.97 -13.79
C ALA A 38 -3.13 -15.78 -12.80
N ASN A 39 -3.18 -16.59 -11.73
CA ASN A 39 -4.15 -16.48 -10.63
C ASN A 39 -3.79 -15.40 -9.59
N GLY A 40 -2.67 -14.68 -9.77
CA GLY A 40 -2.23 -13.60 -8.88
C GLY A 40 -1.41 -14.02 -7.66
N THR A 41 -1.16 -15.32 -7.43
CA THR A 41 -0.24 -15.75 -6.36
C THR A 41 1.21 -15.47 -6.73
N ILE A 42 2.08 -15.30 -5.74
CA ILE A 42 3.50 -15.08 -5.99
C ILE A 42 4.17 -16.34 -6.56
N LYS A 43 5.00 -16.15 -7.58
CA LYS A 43 5.84 -17.18 -8.21
C LYS A 43 7.27 -17.14 -7.67
N THR A 44 7.81 -15.93 -7.45
CA THR A 44 9.10 -15.72 -6.79
C THR A 44 9.08 -14.47 -5.92
N GLY A 45 9.61 -14.59 -4.70
CA GLY A 45 9.81 -13.46 -3.78
C GLY A 45 11.13 -12.71 -3.97
N LEU A 46 11.94 -13.12 -4.96
CA LEU A 46 13.30 -12.57 -5.15
C LEU A 46 13.32 -11.33 -6.04
N ASN A 47 12.39 -11.24 -6.99
CA ASN A 47 12.30 -10.14 -7.94
C ASN A 47 10.97 -9.42 -7.72
N TYR A 48 10.97 -8.20 -7.21
CA TYR A 48 9.74 -7.45 -6.93
C TYR A 48 9.94 -5.96 -7.22
N VAL A 49 8.82 -5.27 -7.48
CA VAL A 49 8.83 -3.83 -7.68
C VAL A 49 9.10 -3.17 -6.33
N ASN A 50 10.17 -2.39 -6.25
CA ASN A 50 10.54 -1.67 -5.04
C ASN A 50 9.74 -0.37 -4.89
N LEU A 51 9.36 -0.06 -3.65
CA LEU A 51 8.75 1.22 -3.29
C LEU A 51 9.81 2.33 -3.32
N LYS A 52 9.65 3.32 -4.21
CA LYS A 52 10.58 4.46 -4.34
C LYS A 52 10.13 5.73 -3.61
N LYS A 53 9.00 5.68 -2.89
CA LYS A 53 8.36 6.84 -2.25
C LYS A 53 9.28 7.58 -1.28
N PHE A 54 10.12 6.83 -0.55
CA PHE A 54 11.04 7.39 0.45
C PHE A 54 12.49 7.45 -0.04
N TRP A 55 12.70 7.42 -1.37
CA TRP A 55 14.04 7.49 -1.91
C TRP A 55 14.66 8.86 -1.61
N ASP A 56 15.73 8.86 -0.81
CA ASP A 56 16.51 10.06 -0.54
C ASP A 56 17.55 10.30 -1.64
N THR A 57 17.42 11.44 -2.32
CA THR A 57 18.30 11.90 -3.40
C THR A 57 19.60 12.54 -2.90
N ASN A 58 19.67 12.91 -1.61
CA ASN A 58 20.82 13.58 -1.00
C ASN A 58 21.81 12.58 -0.38
N ARG A 59 21.61 11.28 -0.57
CA ARG A 59 22.54 10.25 -0.09
C ARG A 59 23.88 10.37 -0.82
N SER A 60 24.97 10.36 -0.05
CA SER A 60 26.34 10.48 -0.58
C SER A 60 26.80 9.26 -1.40
N ALA A 61 26.23 8.09 -1.15
CA ALA A 61 26.43 6.90 -1.98
C ALA A 61 25.20 5.98 -1.93
N ALA A 62 25.05 5.12 -2.94
CA ALA A 62 23.88 4.23 -3.09
C ALA A 62 23.68 3.28 -1.89
N ASN A 63 24.77 2.90 -1.22
CA ASN A 63 24.82 1.87 -0.19
C ASN A 63 24.64 2.44 1.23
N ILE A 64 24.52 3.76 1.37
CA ILE A 64 24.34 4.40 2.68
C ILE A 64 22.92 4.14 3.17
N GLN A 65 22.83 3.61 4.40
CA GLN A 65 21.56 3.30 5.07
C GLN A 65 20.93 4.53 5.72
N ALA A 66 21.75 5.46 6.22
CA ALA A 66 21.26 6.69 6.83
C ALA A 66 20.61 7.58 5.75
N GLY A 67 19.33 7.90 5.97
CA GLY A 67 18.61 8.92 5.21
C GLY A 67 18.70 10.28 5.88
N THR A 68 18.48 11.32 5.09
CA THR A 68 18.46 12.73 5.50
C THR A 68 17.06 13.32 5.53
N ASN A 69 16.08 12.64 4.92
CA ASN A 69 14.69 13.07 4.89
C ASN A 69 13.99 12.85 6.24
N ASP A 70 13.10 13.78 6.60
CA ASP A 70 12.25 13.67 7.78
C ASP A 70 11.25 12.51 7.68
N VAL A 71 10.93 11.94 8.84
CA VAL A 71 9.85 10.95 8.97
C VAL A 71 8.53 11.69 9.18
N VAL A 72 7.61 11.55 8.23
CA VAL A 72 6.30 12.19 8.32
C VAL A 72 5.38 11.37 9.23
N VAL A 73 5.07 11.91 10.41
CA VAL A 73 4.15 11.28 11.37
C VAL A 73 2.70 11.72 11.13
N MET A 74 2.49 12.99 10.77
CA MET A 74 1.18 13.55 10.45
C MET A 74 1.31 14.51 9.26
N ARG A 75 0.27 14.58 8.44
CA ARG A 75 0.21 15.53 7.31
C ARG A 75 -1.21 15.85 6.90
N LEU A 76 -1.40 17.02 6.30
CA LEU A 76 -2.72 17.58 5.95
C LEU A 76 -3.60 16.64 5.11
N ALA A 77 -3.01 15.80 4.25
CA ALA A 77 -3.81 14.86 3.46
C ALA A 77 -4.60 13.86 4.33
N GLU A 78 -4.12 13.55 5.52
CA GLU A 78 -4.85 12.69 6.45
C GLU A 78 -6.15 13.34 6.89
N MET A 79 -6.12 14.66 7.15
CA MET A 79 -7.30 15.42 7.55
C MET A 79 -8.36 15.43 6.43
N TYR A 80 -7.94 15.58 5.16
CA TYR A 80 -8.85 15.48 4.02
C TYR A 80 -9.54 14.11 3.94
N LEU A 81 -8.80 13.01 4.15
CA LEU A 81 -9.37 11.66 4.05
C LEU A 81 -10.17 11.25 5.28
N ILE A 82 -9.86 11.78 6.47
CA ILE A 82 -10.70 11.63 7.66
C ILE A 82 -12.01 12.40 7.47
N SER A 83 -11.95 13.65 6.98
CA SER A 83 -13.13 14.45 6.67
C SER A 83 -13.99 13.78 5.60
N ALA A 84 -13.39 13.31 4.50
CA ALA A 84 -14.12 12.60 3.45
C ALA A 84 -14.86 11.35 3.97
N GLU A 85 -14.24 10.59 4.87
CA GLU A 85 -14.89 9.44 5.49
C GLU A 85 -16.06 9.84 6.38
N ALA A 86 -15.90 10.90 7.17
CA ALA A 86 -16.96 11.41 8.03
C ALA A 86 -18.16 11.92 7.19
N GLU A 87 -17.90 12.73 6.17
CA GLU A 87 -18.94 13.25 5.26
C GLU A 87 -19.69 12.11 4.56
N HIS A 88 -18.98 11.10 4.06
CA HIS A 88 -19.61 9.93 3.43
C HIS A 88 -20.53 9.18 4.41
N LYS A 89 -20.10 9.00 5.67
CA LYS A 89 -20.90 8.35 6.71
C LYS A 89 -22.13 9.16 7.13
N LEU A 90 -22.07 10.49 7.02
CA LEU A 90 -23.20 11.38 7.25
C LEU A 90 -24.17 11.42 6.05
N GLY A 91 -23.82 10.80 4.91
CA GLY A 91 -24.61 10.85 3.69
C GLY A 91 -24.45 12.14 2.88
N ASN A 92 -23.39 12.92 3.16
CA ASN A 92 -23.10 14.17 2.47
C ASN A 92 -22.32 13.94 1.17
N ASN A 93 -22.65 14.70 0.13
CA ASN A 93 -22.01 14.58 -1.19
C ASN A 93 -20.62 15.27 -1.28
N THR A 94 -20.20 15.97 -0.22
CA THR A 94 -18.95 16.72 -0.10
C THR A 94 -17.71 15.82 0.05
N ALA A 95 -17.89 14.53 0.33
CA ALA A 95 -16.79 13.57 0.46
C ALA A 95 -15.92 13.50 -0.82
N ALA A 96 -16.55 13.57 -2.00
CA ALA A 96 -15.85 13.57 -3.27
C ALA A 96 -14.95 14.81 -3.43
N ASP A 97 -15.37 15.97 -2.93
CA ASP A 97 -14.59 17.20 -3.03
C ASP A 97 -13.30 17.11 -2.23
N MET A 98 -13.38 16.60 -1.00
CA MET A 98 -12.21 16.37 -0.13
C MET A 98 -11.21 15.39 -0.77
N ILE A 99 -11.71 14.31 -1.36
CA ILE A 99 -10.86 13.33 -2.08
C ILE A 99 -10.25 13.95 -3.34
N ASN A 100 -11.03 14.74 -4.08
CA ASN A 100 -10.59 15.39 -5.32
C ASN A 100 -9.42 16.35 -5.08
N VAL A 101 -9.32 17.00 -3.91
CA VAL A 101 -8.14 17.81 -3.55
C VAL A 101 -6.85 16.99 -3.66
N LEU A 102 -6.85 15.77 -3.10
CA LEU A 102 -5.67 14.90 -3.11
C LEU A 102 -5.41 14.29 -4.48
N ARG A 103 -6.47 13.83 -5.16
CA ARG A 103 -6.38 13.21 -6.50
C ARG A 103 -5.88 14.19 -7.56
N VAL A 104 -6.34 15.44 -7.52
CA VAL A 104 -5.85 16.51 -8.41
C VAL A 104 -4.41 16.89 -8.06
N ARG A 105 -4.05 16.96 -6.77
CA ARG A 105 -2.65 17.20 -6.36
C ARG A 105 -1.71 16.10 -6.85
N ALA A 106 -2.15 14.84 -6.82
CA ALA A 106 -1.36 13.69 -7.26
C ALA A 106 -1.38 13.46 -8.79
N ALA A 107 -2.18 14.22 -9.54
CA ALA A 107 -2.31 14.05 -10.98
C ALA A 107 -0.99 14.37 -11.70
N LYS A 108 -0.68 13.58 -12.72
CA LYS A 108 0.39 13.90 -13.67
C LYS A 108 -0.05 15.10 -14.51
N LYS A 109 0.77 16.16 -14.53
CA LYS A 109 0.47 17.40 -15.27
C LYS A 109 1.25 17.58 -16.58
N THR A 110 2.33 16.81 -16.75
CA THR A 110 3.24 16.92 -17.90
C THR A 110 3.58 15.53 -18.42
N PRO A 111 3.58 15.28 -19.76
CA PRO A 111 3.33 16.24 -20.84
C PRO A 111 1.85 16.56 -21.08
N VAL A 112 0.94 15.81 -20.46
CA VAL A 112 -0.51 16.00 -20.55
C VAL A 112 -1.05 16.15 -19.14
N ASP A 113 -2.00 17.07 -18.95
CA ASP A 113 -2.66 17.30 -17.66
C ASP A 113 -3.82 16.32 -17.46
N TYR A 114 -3.64 15.40 -16.52
CA TYR A 114 -4.63 14.40 -16.14
C TYR A 114 -5.48 14.84 -14.93
N SER A 115 -5.39 16.08 -14.46
CA SER A 115 -6.11 16.58 -13.29
C SER A 115 -7.62 16.35 -13.40
N GLN A 116 -8.20 16.60 -14.58
CA GLN A 116 -9.63 16.38 -14.80
C GLN A 116 -9.99 14.89 -14.83
N ALA A 117 -9.16 14.06 -15.47
CA ALA A 117 -9.36 12.61 -15.54
C ALA A 117 -9.24 11.93 -14.17
N MET A 118 -8.55 12.57 -13.22
CA MET A 118 -8.44 12.09 -11.85
C MET A 118 -9.67 12.42 -10.99
N ARG A 119 -10.56 13.33 -11.40
CA ARG A 119 -11.72 13.71 -10.57
C ARG A 119 -12.74 12.58 -10.48
N ILE A 120 -13.41 12.51 -9.34
CA ILE A 120 -14.55 11.64 -9.07
C ILE A 120 -15.76 12.47 -8.67
N THR A 121 -16.91 11.83 -8.69
CA THR A 121 -18.21 12.35 -8.25
C THR A 121 -18.62 11.69 -6.93
N ALA A 122 -19.65 12.24 -6.27
CA ALA A 122 -20.18 11.68 -5.02
C ALA A 122 -20.64 10.21 -5.17
N SER A 123 -21.18 9.83 -6.34
CA SER A 123 -21.62 8.46 -6.61
C SER A 123 -20.49 7.44 -6.70
N ASP A 124 -19.25 7.88 -6.92
CA ASP A 124 -18.09 6.99 -6.95
C ASP A 124 -17.59 6.65 -5.53
N VAL A 125 -18.01 7.42 -4.52
CA VAL A 125 -17.49 7.32 -3.16
C VAL A 125 -18.21 6.21 -2.40
N THR A 126 -17.42 5.22 -1.96
CA THR A 126 -17.81 4.18 -1.01
C THR A 126 -16.76 4.11 0.10
N LEU A 127 -17.06 3.42 1.21
CA LEU A 127 -16.05 3.16 2.25
C LEU A 127 -14.82 2.42 1.70
N ASP A 128 -15.02 1.47 0.79
CA ASP A 128 -13.92 0.75 0.13
C ASP A 128 -13.11 1.66 -0.78
N PHE A 129 -13.77 2.56 -1.50
CA PHE A 129 -13.09 3.57 -2.31
C PHE A 129 -12.20 4.48 -1.45
N ILE A 130 -12.72 4.96 -0.32
CA ILE A 130 -11.96 5.78 0.64
C ILE A 130 -10.78 4.99 1.21
N LEU A 131 -10.98 3.73 1.58
CA LEU A 131 -9.92 2.87 2.08
C LEU A 131 -8.84 2.64 1.02
N ASP A 132 -9.19 2.54 -0.25
CA ASP A 132 -8.25 2.44 -1.36
C ASP A 132 -7.51 3.77 -1.63
N GLU A 133 -8.15 4.92 -1.47
CA GLU A 133 -7.48 6.24 -1.51
C GLU A 133 -6.47 6.40 -0.39
N ARG A 134 -6.84 6.00 0.84
CA ARG A 134 -5.90 5.98 1.96
C ARG A 134 -4.70 5.06 1.67
N ALA A 135 -4.91 3.93 1.01
CA ALA A 135 -3.82 3.05 0.59
C ALA A 135 -2.88 3.73 -0.42
N ARG A 136 -3.44 4.39 -1.44
CA ARG A 136 -2.67 5.11 -2.48
C ARG A 136 -1.87 6.26 -1.88
N GLU A 137 -2.50 7.04 -1.02
CA GLU A 137 -1.93 8.23 -0.41
C GLU A 137 -0.84 7.87 0.62
N PHE A 138 -1.13 6.93 1.52
CA PHE A 138 -0.29 6.63 2.70
C PHE A 138 0.52 5.34 2.61
N VAL A 139 0.72 4.78 1.41
CA VAL A 139 1.57 3.58 1.25
C VAL A 139 2.92 3.78 1.93
N GLY A 140 3.27 2.85 2.82
CA GLY A 140 4.53 2.86 3.57
C GLY A 140 4.62 3.87 4.73
N GLU A 141 3.55 4.55 5.10
CA GLU A 141 3.51 5.50 6.24
C GLU A 141 2.92 4.88 7.52
N TYR A 142 3.01 3.55 7.69
CA TYR A 142 2.64 2.83 8.92
C TYR A 142 1.18 2.91 9.41
N ILE A 143 0.25 3.53 8.66
CA ILE A 143 -1.16 3.65 9.11
C ILE A 143 -2.12 2.57 8.58
N ARG A 144 -1.72 1.81 7.55
CA ARG A 144 -2.63 0.90 6.82
C ARG A 144 -3.31 -0.14 7.72
N TRP A 145 -2.59 -0.67 8.70
CA TRP A 145 -3.13 -1.63 9.65
C TRP A 145 -4.32 -1.05 10.43
N PHE A 146 -4.18 0.18 10.92
CA PHE A 146 -5.21 0.85 11.72
C PHE A 146 -6.45 1.18 10.89
N ASP A 147 -6.26 1.61 9.64
CA ASP A 147 -7.36 1.87 8.71
C ASP A 147 -8.19 0.62 8.46
N VAL A 148 -7.54 -0.50 8.08
CA VAL A 148 -8.23 -1.77 7.81
C VAL A 148 -8.88 -2.30 9.08
N LYS A 149 -8.19 -2.28 10.23
CA LYS A 149 -8.74 -2.71 11.53
C LYS A 149 -10.02 -1.95 11.91
N ARG A 150 -10.09 -0.66 11.63
CA ARG A 150 -11.23 0.20 12.01
C ARG A 150 -12.37 0.11 11.02
N MET A 151 -12.08 0.11 9.72
CA MET A 151 -13.08 0.13 8.65
C MET A 151 -13.62 -1.26 8.28
N LYS A 152 -12.87 -2.33 8.61
CA LYS A 152 -13.24 -3.74 8.38
C LYS A 152 -13.45 -4.47 9.70
N ASN A 153 -14.32 -3.93 10.54
CA ASN A 153 -14.59 -4.42 11.89
C ASN A 153 -15.83 -5.33 11.99
N ASN A 154 -16.54 -5.58 10.89
CA ASN A 154 -17.78 -6.35 10.87
C ASN A 154 -17.56 -7.78 10.36
N ASN A 155 -16.54 -8.47 10.90
CA ASN A 155 -16.10 -9.81 10.48
C ASN A 155 -15.70 -9.91 8.99
N ASP A 156 -15.22 -8.80 8.42
CA ASP A 156 -14.72 -8.72 7.06
C ASP A 156 -13.22 -8.35 6.99
N PHE A 157 -12.52 -8.36 8.13
CA PHE A 157 -11.10 -8.03 8.22
C PHE A 157 -10.25 -9.04 7.44
N ALA A 158 -10.41 -10.32 7.76
CA ALA A 158 -9.63 -11.39 7.15
C ALA A 158 -9.98 -11.57 5.67
N SER A 159 -11.27 -11.52 5.33
CA SER A 159 -11.72 -11.66 3.94
C SER A 159 -11.21 -10.50 3.07
N TYR A 160 -11.24 -9.27 3.58
CA TYR A 160 -10.70 -8.09 2.89
C TYR A 160 -9.20 -8.23 2.60
N ILE A 161 -8.42 -8.71 3.57
CA ILE A 161 -6.97 -8.94 3.39
C ILE A 161 -6.71 -10.05 2.38
N LYS A 162 -7.37 -11.22 2.53
CA LYS A 162 -7.21 -12.38 1.63
C LYS A 162 -7.56 -12.03 0.19
N ALA A 163 -8.64 -11.28 -0.03
CA ALA A 163 -9.07 -10.86 -1.36
C ALA A 163 -8.05 -10.00 -2.11
N ARG A 164 -7.17 -9.29 -1.38
CA ARG A 164 -6.15 -8.39 -1.95
C ARG A 164 -4.74 -8.95 -1.88
N ASN A 165 -4.53 -10.04 -1.15
CA ASN A 165 -3.23 -10.66 -0.94
C ASN A 165 -3.40 -12.19 -0.97
N PRO A 166 -3.41 -12.80 -2.17
CA PRO A 166 -3.66 -14.24 -2.34
C PRO A 166 -2.71 -15.15 -1.53
N ASP A 167 -1.50 -14.67 -1.25
CA ASP A 167 -0.49 -15.43 -0.51
C ASP A 167 -0.71 -15.40 1.02
N ILE A 168 -1.56 -14.49 1.52
CA ILE A 168 -1.86 -14.34 2.95
C ILE A 168 -3.10 -15.15 3.32
N SER A 169 -2.94 -16.46 3.49
CA SER A 169 -4.06 -17.38 3.74
C SER A 169 -4.42 -17.55 5.22
N GLN A 170 -3.48 -17.33 6.13
CA GLN A 170 -3.61 -17.65 7.56
C GLN A 170 -4.21 -16.53 8.42
N VAL A 171 -4.48 -15.35 7.84
CA VAL A 171 -5.11 -14.26 8.59
C VAL A 171 -6.54 -14.64 9.01
N GLN A 172 -6.89 -14.34 10.25
CA GLN A 172 -8.22 -14.56 10.84
C GLN A 172 -8.73 -13.24 11.42
N ASP A 173 -10.05 -13.11 11.61
CA ASP A 173 -10.63 -11.84 12.07
C ASP A 173 -10.14 -11.45 13.48
N TYR A 174 -9.84 -12.43 14.34
CA TYR A 174 -9.30 -12.16 15.67
C TYR A 174 -7.87 -11.58 15.65
N HIS A 175 -7.12 -11.74 14.55
CA HIS A 175 -5.79 -11.12 14.38
C HIS A 175 -5.82 -9.58 14.34
N ARG A 176 -7.01 -8.97 14.36
CA ARG A 176 -7.21 -7.53 14.52
C ARG A 176 -6.66 -7.00 15.86
N LEU A 177 -6.62 -7.85 16.88
CA LEU A 177 -5.92 -7.60 18.15
C LEU A 177 -4.65 -8.44 18.16
N ARG A 178 -3.56 -7.95 18.76
CA ARG A 178 -2.32 -8.72 18.89
C ARG A 178 -2.39 -9.61 20.12
N PRO A 179 -1.73 -10.78 20.15
CA PRO A 179 -1.65 -11.55 21.38
C PRO A 179 -0.89 -10.76 22.44
N ILE A 180 -1.34 -10.85 23.67
CA ILE A 180 -0.57 -10.44 24.83
C ILE A 180 0.53 -11.49 25.04
N ARG A 181 1.76 -11.03 25.29
CA ARG A 181 2.89 -11.94 25.52
C ARG A 181 2.64 -12.76 26.80
N GLN A 182 2.96 -14.05 26.76
CA GLN A 182 2.66 -14.97 27.87
C GLN A 182 3.32 -14.54 29.19
N GLU A 183 4.53 -13.98 29.14
CA GLU A 183 5.24 -13.47 30.32
C GLU A 183 4.46 -12.36 31.03
N GLU A 184 3.83 -11.46 30.26
CA GLU A 184 2.99 -10.37 30.79
C GLU A 184 1.73 -10.95 31.45
N LEU A 185 1.11 -11.96 30.84
CA LEU A 185 -0.06 -12.64 31.41
C LEU A 185 0.27 -13.35 32.72
N ASN A 186 1.43 -14.00 32.80
CA ASN A 186 1.87 -14.70 34.01
C ASN A 186 2.15 -13.75 35.17
N ALA A 187 2.49 -12.48 34.88
CA ALA A 187 2.74 -11.45 35.89
C ALA A 187 1.44 -10.82 36.45
N LEU A 188 0.29 -11.00 35.78
CA LEU A 188 -0.97 -10.42 36.22
C LEU A 188 -1.56 -11.18 37.41
N LEU A 189 -1.75 -10.46 38.53
CA LEU A 189 -2.48 -10.98 39.69
C LEU A 189 -3.97 -11.18 39.41
N ASN A 190 -4.51 -10.51 38.40
CA ASN A 190 -5.90 -10.56 37.96
C ASN A 190 -6.03 -11.06 36.51
N ALA A 191 -5.22 -12.06 36.12
CA ALA A 191 -5.25 -12.65 34.79
C ALA A 191 -6.64 -13.16 34.36
N ALA A 192 -7.49 -13.58 35.30
CA ALA A 192 -8.87 -14.00 35.00
C ALA A 192 -9.79 -12.85 34.55
N GLU A 193 -9.47 -11.60 34.91
CA GLU A 193 -10.24 -10.41 34.53
C GLU A 193 -9.83 -9.88 33.15
N PHE A 194 -8.52 -9.73 32.92
CA PHE A 194 -8.00 -9.12 31.69
C PHE A 194 -7.60 -10.12 30.60
N GLY A 195 -7.14 -11.31 30.99
CA GLY A 195 -6.95 -12.47 30.13
C GLY A 195 -6.16 -12.22 28.83
N GLN A 196 -6.28 -13.18 27.91
CA GLN A 196 -5.77 -13.06 26.55
C GLN A 196 -6.84 -12.44 25.64
N ASN A 197 -6.42 -11.77 24.56
CA ASN A 197 -7.34 -11.36 23.50
C ASN A 197 -8.05 -12.58 22.89
N PRO A 198 -9.37 -12.50 22.61
CA PRO A 198 -10.12 -13.64 22.08
C PRO A 198 -9.47 -14.24 20.83
N GLY A 199 -9.40 -15.58 20.78
CA GLY A 199 -8.87 -16.34 19.64
C GLY A 199 -7.38 -16.69 19.69
N TYR A 200 -6.64 -16.19 20.69
CA TYR A 200 -5.24 -16.54 20.95
C TYR A 200 -5.06 -17.51 22.12
#